data_AF-A0AA39NCB6-F1
#
_entry.id   AF-A0AA39NCB6-F1
#
_cell.length_a   1.000
_cell.length_b   1.000
_cell.length_c   1.000
_cell.angle_alpha   90.00
_cell.angle_beta   90.00
_cell.angle_gamma   90.00
#
_symmetry.space_group_name_H-M   'P 1'
#
loop_
_entity.id
_entity.type
_entity.pdbx_description
1 polymer ?
#
loop_
_entity_poly.entity_id
_entity_poly.type
_entity_poly.pdbx_seq_one_letter_code
_entity_poly.pdbx_strand_id
1 'polypeptide(L)'
;MPLFVTLDVVLAFALLFLAMTIIPAATVKSIHRTKTWFSLLISCVVFCLSFFLLLGHQSGPKPPLWLCLISASLVYAGSPLIAAAGLILIVELYLRLTSTTSDINESRVTTMLWCLPVVHAVVFWVAMLSGLSDVRKVERGPTGFYCHVDHPAPSDLLCYPDYSNTIPTLFANTLSRRASFFLCRTHTTVHF
;
A
#
# COMPACT_ATOMS: atom_id res chain seq x y z
N MET A 1 -7.32 -26.52 8.11
CA MET A 1 -7.55 -25.65 6.94
C MET A 1 -6.20 -25.19 6.42
N PRO A 2 -5.96 -25.19 5.10
CA PRO A 2 -4.76 -24.58 4.56
C PRO A 2 -4.75 -23.09 4.91
N LEU A 3 -3.59 -22.55 5.28
CA LEU A 3 -3.47 -21.16 5.74
C LEU A 3 -3.97 -20.15 4.70
N PHE A 4 -3.79 -20.44 3.40
CA PHE A 4 -4.21 -19.57 2.30
C PHE A 4 -5.74 -19.43 2.22
N VAL A 5 -6.49 -20.49 2.56
CA VAL A 5 -7.96 -20.45 2.59
C VAL A 5 -8.44 -19.48 3.67
N THR A 6 -7.81 -19.48 4.84
CA THR A 6 -8.14 -18.53 5.91
C THR A 6 -7.89 -17.10 5.47
N LEU A 7 -6.77 -16.85 4.78
CA LEU A 7 -6.44 -15.52 4.25
C LEU A 7 -7.48 -15.06 3.21
N ASP A 8 -7.85 -15.92 2.25
CA ASP A 8 -8.83 -15.58 1.22
C ASP A 8 -10.19 -15.22 1.81
N VAL A 9 -10.65 -15.99 2.80
CA VAL A 9 -11.89 -15.73 3.51
C VAL A 9 -11.83 -14.37 4.23
N VAL A 10 -10.72 -14.09 4.94
CA VAL A 10 -10.52 -12.80 5.61
C VAL A 10 -10.50 -11.64 4.60
N LEU A 11 -9.83 -11.79 3.47
CA LEU A 11 -9.79 -10.78 2.41
C LEU A 11 -11.16 -10.57 1.76
N ALA A 12 -11.96 -11.63 1.61
CA ALA A 12 -13.30 -11.54 1.04
C ALA A 12 -14.24 -10.77 1.98
N PHE A 13 -14.17 -11.05 3.29
CA PHE A 13 -14.88 -10.27 4.29
C PHE A 13 -14.39 -8.82 4.33
N ALA A 14 -13.08 -8.58 4.24
CA ALA A 14 -12.54 -7.22 4.18
C ALA A 14 -13.08 -6.44 2.96
N LEU A 15 -13.10 -7.04 1.77
CA LEU A 15 -13.71 -6.44 0.58
C LEU A 15 -15.21 -6.17 0.76
N LEU A 16 -15.95 -7.09 1.38
CA LEU A 16 -17.36 -6.89 1.68
C LEU A 16 -17.57 -5.69 2.61
N PHE A 17 -16.82 -5.59 3.71
CA PHE A 17 -16.90 -4.44 4.61
C PHE A 17 -16.47 -3.12 3.94
N LEU A 18 -15.44 -3.16 3.10
CA LEU A 18 -15.02 -1.99 2.31
C LEU A 18 -16.14 -1.56 1.33
N ALA A 19 -16.78 -2.49 0.64
CA ALA A 19 -17.91 -2.18 -0.23
C ALA A 19 -19.08 -1.58 0.56
N MET A 20 -19.42 -2.19 1.70
CA MET A 20 -20.49 -1.72 2.60
C MET A 20 -20.21 -0.34 3.21
N THR A 21 -18.95 0.09 3.28
CA THR A 21 -18.59 1.44 3.76
C THR A 21 -18.54 2.46 2.62
N ILE A 22 -17.99 2.08 1.45
CA ILE A 22 -17.87 2.97 0.29
C ILE A 22 -19.25 3.27 -0.33
N ILE A 23 -20.09 2.26 -0.54
CA ILE A 23 -21.34 2.40 -1.30
C ILE A 23 -22.30 3.39 -0.62
N PRO A 24 -22.61 3.29 0.68
CA PRO A 24 -23.49 4.28 1.33
C PRO A 24 -22.85 5.66 1.38
N ALA A 25 -21.55 5.75 1.63
CA ALA A 25 -20.85 7.04 1.68
C ALA A 25 -20.81 7.74 0.32
N ALA A 26 -20.78 7.00 -0.79
CA ALA A 26 -20.80 7.55 -2.14
C ALA A 26 -22.23 7.87 -2.65
N THR A 27 -23.25 7.16 -2.17
CA THR A 27 -24.64 7.31 -2.64
C THR A 27 -25.44 8.34 -1.83
N VAL A 28 -25.15 8.47 -0.54
CA VAL A 28 -25.87 9.38 0.36
C VAL A 28 -25.25 10.76 0.34
N LYS A 29 -25.89 11.70 -0.38
CA LYS A 29 -25.46 13.11 -0.50
C LYS A 29 -25.34 13.85 0.85
N SER A 30 -26.05 13.38 1.88
CA SER A 30 -26.01 13.96 3.24
C SER A 30 -24.66 13.74 3.94
N ILE A 31 -23.92 12.70 3.55
CA ILE A 31 -22.67 12.32 4.23
C ILE A 31 -21.48 12.91 3.47
N HIS A 32 -21.01 14.09 3.89
CA HIS A 32 -19.78 14.67 3.35
C HIS A 32 -18.54 14.00 3.96
N ARG A 33 -17.85 13.16 3.17
CA ARG A 33 -16.52 12.61 3.50
C ARG A 33 -15.44 13.25 2.63
N THR A 34 -14.20 13.26 3.11
CA THR A 34 -13.05 13.80 2.38
C THR A 34 -12.64 12.89 1.22
N LYS A 35 -12.06 13.48 0.17
CA LYS A 35 -11.57 12.72 -1.00
C LYS A 35 -10.44 11.74 -0.61
N THR A 36 -9.60 12.11 0.35
CA THR A 36 -8.54 11.24 0.90
C THR A 36 -9.06 9.99 1.56
N TRP A 37 -10.22 10.08 2.23
CA TRP A 37 -10.83 8.91 2.87
C TRP A 37 -11.23 7.87 1.82
N PHE A 38 -11.88 8.29 0.73
CA PHE A 38 -12.17 7.40 -0.40
C PHE A 38 -10.88 6.85 -1.03
N SER A 39 -9.85 7.68 -1.18
CA SER A 39 -8.55 7.26 -1.73
C SER A 39 -7.89 6.15 -0.89
N LEU A 40 -7.97 6.23 0.44
CA LEU A 40 -7.47 5.18 1.33
C LEU A 40 -8.27 3.89 1.16
N LEU A 41 -9.60 3.96 1.15
CA LEU A 41 -10.44 2.77 0.99
C LEU A 41 -10.24 2.08 -0.36
N ILE A 42 -10.15 2.85 -1.44
CA ILE A 42 -9.84 2.33 -2.78
C ILE A 42 -8.46 1.67 -2.79
N SER A 43 -7.47 2.26 -2.11
CA SER A 43 -6.13 1.66 -1.97
C SER A 43 -6.18 0.31 -1.26
N CYS A 44 -6.97 0.19 -0.19
CA CYS A 44 -7.21 -1.08 0.48
C CYS A 44 -7.89 -2.11 -0.44
N VAL A 45 -8.88 -1.70 -1.23
CA VAL A 45 -9.53 -2.58 -2.22
C VAL A 45 -8.51 -3.11 -3.23
N VAL A 46 -7.69 -2.24 -3.82
CA VAL A 46 -6.65 -2.63 -4.79
C VAL A 46 -5.68 -3.65 -4.16
N PHE A 47 -5.24 -3.40 -2.93
CA PHE A 47 -4.36 -4.33 -2.23
C PHE A 47 -5.01 -5.69 -1.98
N CYS A 48 -6.26 -5.74 -1.52
CA CYS A 48 -6.98 -7.00 -1.34
C CYS A 48 -7.15 -7.77 -2.67
N LEU A 49 -7.52 -7.08 -3.75
CA LEU A 49 -7.66 -7.67 -5.08
C LEU A 49 -6.35 -8.26 -5.61
N SER A 50 -5.21 -7.73 -5.18
CA SER A 50 -3.88 -8.20 -5.60
C SER A 50 -3.62 -9.65 -5.16
N PHE A 51 -4.08 -10.04 -3.97
CA PHE A 51 -3.97 -11.42 -3.47
C PHE A 51 -4.94 -12.37 -4.18
N PHE A 52 -6.12 -11.88 -4.56
CA PHE A 52 -7.12 -12.68 -5.26
C PHE A 52 -6.70 -13.10 -6.67
N LEU A 53 -5.71 -12.43 -7.28
CA LEU A 53 -5.16 -12.84 -8.57
C LEU A 53 -4.60 -14.26 -8.56
N LEU A 54 -4.10 -14.75 -7.41
CA LEU A 54 -3.52 -16.08 -7.31
C LEU A 54 -4.57 -17.18 -7.02
N LEU A 55 -5.85 -16.83 -6.85
CA LEU A 55 -6.92 -17.80 -6.60
C LEU A 55 -6.90 -18.92 -7.65
N GLY A 56 -7.07 -20.16 -7.18
CA GLY A 56 -7.00 -21.36 -8.02
C GLY A 56 -5.58 -21.82 -8.36
N HIS A 57 -4.55 -21.01 -8.12
CA HIS A 57 -3.13 -21.36 -8.29
C HIS A 57 -2.32 -21.31 -6.98
N GLN A 58 -3.01 -21.26 -5.83
CA GLN A 58 -2.40 -21.24 -4.50
C GLN A 58 -1.84 -22.61 -4.08
N SER A 59 -2.39 -23.70 -4.63
CA SER A 59 -1.95 -25.08 -4.41
C SER A 59 -1.70 -25.81 -5.73
N GLY A 60 -1.07 -26.99 -5.67
CA GLY A 60 -0.79 -27.79 -6.87
C GLY A 60 0.34 -27.23 -7.74
N PRO A 61 0.25 -27.37 -9.08
CA PRO A 61 1.34 -27.08 -10.01
C PRO A 61 1.78 -25.62 -9.98
N LYS A 62 3.00 -25.35 -10.47
CA LYS A 62 3.59 -24.01 -10.48
C LYS A 62 2.67 -23.02 -11.25
N PRO A 63 2.32 -21.85 -10.68
CA PRO A 63 1.51 -20.85 -11.37
C PRO A 63 2.19 -20.37 -12.66
N PRO A 64 1.42 -19.92 -13.66
CA PRO A 64 2.00 -19.31 -14.83
C PRO A 64 2.77 -18.04 -14.43
N LEU A 65 3.95 -17.86 -15.04
CA LEU A 65 4.89 -16.80 -14.68
C LEU A 65 4.26 -15.41 -14.64
N TRP A 66 3.48 -15.06 -15.66
CA TRP A 66 2.88 -13.74 -15.78
C TRP A 66 1.92 -13.45 -14.62
N LEU A 67 1.14 -14.44 -14.17
CA LEU A 67 0.19 -14.29 -13.07
C LEU A 67 0.94 -14.09 -11.75
N CYS A 68 1.97 -14.90 -11.54
CA CYS A 68 2.83 -14.84 -10.37
C CYS A 68 3.58 -13.51 -10.30
N LEU A 69 4.09 -13.02 -11.43
CA LEU A 69 4.82 -11.76 -11.51
C LEU A 69 3.91 -10.54 -11.31
N ILE A 70 2.72 -10.53 -11.92
CA ILE A 70 1.75 -9.45 -11.75
C ILE A 70 1.27 -9.39 -10.30
N SER A 71 0.85 -10.54 -9.73
CA SER A 71 0.43 -10.60 -8.32
C SER A 71 1.55 -10.13 -7.37
N ALA A 72 2.78 -10.60 -7.55
CA ALA A 72 3.94 -10.14 -6.77
C ALA A 72 4.12 -8.62 -6.87
N SER A 73 4.10 -8.07 -8.09
CA SER A 73 4.32 -6.65 -8.34
C SER A 73 3.21 -5.77 -7.74
N LEU A 74 1.96 -6.22 -7.83
CA LEU A 74 0.81 -5.53 -7.22
C LEU A 74 0.86 -5.57 -5.69
N VAL A 75 1.22 -6.71 -5.08
CA VAL A 75 1.36 -6.82 -3.62
C VAL A 75 2.47 -5.89 -3.12
N TYR A 76 3.63 -5.87 -3.79
CA TYR A 76 4.72 -4.96 -3.44
C TYR A 76 4.36 -3.48 -3.63
N ALA A 77 3.58 -3.14 -4.66
CA ALA A 77 3.13 -1.78 -4.92
C ALA A 77 1.98 -1.33 -3.99
N GLY A 78 1.14 -2.25 -3.53
CA GLY A 78 0.00 -1.95 -2.68
C GLY A 78 0.38 -1.53 -1.27
N SER A 79 1.43 -2.12 -0.68
CA SER A 79 1.95 -1.73 0.64
C SER A 79 2.31 -0.24 0.76
N PRO A 80 3.17 0.34 -0.11
CA PRO A 80 3.46 1.77 -0.07
C PRO A 80 2.27 2.63 -0.48
N LEU A 81 1.36 2.15 -1.34
CA LEU A 81 0.14 2.86 -1.70
C LEU A 81 -0.77 3.09 -0.48
N ILE A 82 -1.06 2.05 0.31
CA ILE A 82 -1.87 2.18 1.53
C ILE A 82 -1.19 3.09 2.53
N ALA A 83 0.12 2.92 2.76
CA ALA A 83 0.87 3.74 3.70
C ALA A 83 0.83 5.23 3.32
N ALA A 84 1.04 5.54 2.04
CA ALA A 84 0.96 6.90 1.53
C ALA A 84 -0.47 7.46 1.64
N ALA A 85 -1.50 6.68 1.29
CA ALA A 85 -2.89 7.13 1.37
C ALA A 85 -3.30 7.42 2.83
N GLY A 86 -2.87 6.59 3.77
CA GLY A 86 -3.09 6.78 5.20
C GLY A 86 -2.42 8.05 5.72
N LEU A 87 -1.16 8.30 5.32
CA LEU A 87 -0.45 9.52 5.70
C LEU A 87 -1.16 10.77 5.16
N ILE A 88 -1.59 10.77 3.90
CA ILE A 88 -2.29 11.92 3.30
C ILE A 88 -3.60 12.17 4.06
N LEU A 89 -4.35 11.13 4.43
CA LEU A 89 -5.57 11.26 5.23
C LEU A 89 -5.28 11.87 6.61
N ILE A 90 -4.24 11.41 7.31
CA ILE A 90 -3.85 11.93 8.63
C ILE A 90 -3.44 13.39 8.53
N VAL A 91 -2.63 13.74 7.52
CA VAL A 91 -2.20 15.12 7.28
C VAL A 91 -3.39 16.02 6.96
N GLU A 92 -4.31 15.58 6.10
CA GLU A 92 -5.53 16.35 5.82
C GLU A 92 -6.39 16.54 7.07
N LEU A 93 -6.58 15.49 7.88
CA LEU A 93 -7.33 15.56 9.12
C LEU A 93 -6.68 16.53 10.12
N TYR A 94 -5.36 16.45 10.28
CA TYR A 94 -4.61 17.35 11.16
C TYR A 94 -4.74 18.81 10.72
N LEU A 95 -4.61 19.08 9.41
CA LEU A 95 -4.78 20.42 8.86
C LEU A 95 -6.21 20.94 9.08
N ARG A 96 -7.24 20.12 8.83
CA ARG A 96 -8.65 20.50 9.07
C ARG A 96 -8.95 20.80 10.53
N LEU A 97 -8.36 20.04 11.47
CA LEU A 97 -8.57 20.25 12.91
C LEU A 97 -7.84 21.49 13.43
N THR A 98 -6.64 21.78 12.91
CA THR A 98 -5.83 22.93 13.32
C THR A 98 -6.23 24.23 12.62
N SER A 99 -6.83 24.15 11.43
CA SER A 99 -7.28 25.30 10.66
C SER A 99 -8.71 25.74 11.04
N THR A 100 -8.96 25.97 12.32
CA THR A 100 -10.30 26.31 12.86
C THR A 100 -10.94 27.56 12.20
N THR A 101 -10.19 28.35 11.41
CA THR A 101 -10.68 29.55 10.72
C THR A 101 -10.16 29.77 9.28
N SER A 102 -9.30 28.91 8.73
CA SER A 102 -8.73 29.12 7.38
C SER A 102 -9.12 28.02 6.41
N ASP A 103 -9.51 28.41 5.19
CA ASP A 103 -9.77 27.47 4.09
C ASP A 103 -8.52 26.63 3.80
N ILE A 104 -8.64 25.34 4.08
CA ILE A 104 -7.73 24.31 3.58
C ILE A 104 -7.62 24.42 2.06
N ASN A 105 -6.37 24.53 1.59
CA ASN A 105 -6.09 24.59 0.16
C ASN A 105 -6.37 23.23 -0.50
N GLU A 106 -7.58 23.06 -1.04
CA GLU A 106 -8.02 21.87 -1.78
C GLU A 106 -7.08 21.51 -2.95
N SER A 107 -6.36 22.50 -3.52
CA SER A 107 -5.33 22.26 -4.53
C SER A 107 -4.19 21.41 -3.96
N ARG A 108 -3.72 21.71 -2.75
CA ARG A 108 -2.63 20.96 -2.08
C ARG A 108 -3.04 19.51 -1.81
N VAL A 109 -4.28 19.29 -1.36
CA VAL A 109 -4.82 17.94 -1.15
C VAL A 109 -4.92 17.18 -2.47
N THR A 110 -5.42 17.83 -3.52
CA THR A 110 -5.53 17.23 -4.86
C THR A 110 -4.15 16.86 -5.42
N THR A 111 -3.14 17.72 -5.27
CA THR A 111 -1.76 17.41 -5.66
C THR A 111 -1.18 16.23 -4.87
N MET A 112 -1.47 16.13 -3.57
CA MET A 112 -1.08 14.95 -2.78
C MET A 112 -1.76 13.68 -3.28
N LEU A 113 -3.05 13.71 -3.63
CA LEU A 113 -3.73 12.54 -4.20
C LEU A 113 -3.08 12.05 -5.50
N TRP A 114 -2.61 12.97 -6.34
CA TRP A 114 -1.91 12.61 -7.59
C TRP A 114 -0.57 11.92 -7.37
N CYS A 115 0.05 12.01 -6.18
CA CYS A 115 1.29 11.28 -5.91
C CYS A 115 1.06 9.78 -5.69
N LEU A 116 -0.14 9.37 -5.26
CA LEU A 116 -0.48 7.97 -5.02
C LEU A 116 -0.35 7.06 -6.24
N PRO A 117 -1.01 7.36 -7.39
CA PRO A 117 -0.87 6.53 -8.58
C PRO A 117 0.58 6.52 -9.12
N VAL A 118 1.32 7.62 -8.94
CA VAL A 118 2.73 7.69 -9.33
C VAL A 118 3.59 6.75 -8.50
N VAL A 119 3.46 6.78 -7.16
CA VAL A 119 4.18 5.87 -6.27
C VAL A 119 3.85 4.41 -6.59
N HIS A 120 2.56 4.10 -6.75
CA HIS A 120 2.12 2.76 -7.11
C HIS A 120 2.71 2.31 -8.45
N ALA A 121 2.63 3.15 -9.50
CA ALA A 121 3.16 2.82 -10.81
C ALA A 121 4.68 2.60 -10.78
N VAL A 122 5.43 3.45 -10.09
CA VAL A 122 6.89 3.32 -9.96
C VAL A 122 7.26 2.00 -9.29
N VAL A 123 6.66 1.69 -8.13
CA VAL A 123 6.97 0.45 -7.40
C VAL A 123 6.54 -0.79 -8.19
N PHE A 124 5.37 -0.73 -8.83
CA PHE A 124 4.87 -1.79 -9.69
C PHE A 124 5.85 -2.10 -10.83
N TRP A 125 6.28 -1.09 -11.59
CA TRP A 125 7.20 -1.28 -12.70
C TRP A 125 8.58 -1.75 -12.24
N VAL A 126 9.10 -1.23 -11.12
CA VAL A 126 10.37 -1.70 -10.57
C VAL A 126 10.30 -3.18 -10.19
N ALA A 127 9.24 -3.60 -9.49
CA ALA A 127 9.05 -5.00 -9.12
C ALA A 127 8.89 -5.91 -10.35
N MET A 128 8.10 -5.47 -11.33
CA MET A 128 7.87 -6.18 -12.58
C MET A 128 9.17 -6.38 -13.37
N LEU A 129 9.95 -5.32 -13.57
CA LEU A 129 11.22 -5.37 -14.29
C LEU A 129 12.26 -6.22 -13.55
N SER A 130 12.27 -6.17 -12.22
CA SER A 130 13.16 -6.99 -11.39
C SER A 130 12.85 -8.48 -11.55
N GLY A 131 11.58 -8.87 -11.57
CA GLY A 131 11.19 -10.27 -11.80
C GLY A 131 11.36 -10.73 -13.25
N LEU A 132 11.24 -9.84 -14.24
CA LEU A 132 11.54 -10.17 -15.65
C LEU A 132 13.05 -10.36 -15.90
N SER A 133 13.88 -9.62 -15.17
CA SER A 133 15.34 -9.71 -15.30
C SER A 133 15.86 -11.08 -14.89
N ASP A 134 15.20 -11.76 -13.95
CA ASP A 134 15.54 -13.11 -13.54
C ASP A 134 14.29 -13.91 -13.14
N VAL A 135 13.65 -14.44 -14.17
CA VAL A 135 12.42 -15.25 -14.07
C VAL A 135 12.56 -16.45 -13.14
N ARG A 136 13.78 -16.97 -12.94
CA ARG A 136 14.02 -18.13 -12.07
C ARG A 136 13.82 -17.79 -10.59
N LYS A 137 13.96 -16.51 -10.23
CA LYS A 137 13.73 -15.99 -8.87
C LYS A 137 12.26 -15.73 -8.56
N VAL A 138 11.37 -15.82 -9.56
CA VAL A 138 9.93 -15.64 -9.35
C VAL A 138 9.33 -16.98 -8.93
N GLU A 139 8.95 -17.07 -7.66
CA GLU A 139 8.36 -18.27 -7.09
C GLU A 139 7.21 -17.96 -6.15
N ARG A 140 6.37 -18.99 -5.94
CA ARG A 140 5.26 -18.93 -4.99
C ARG A 140 5.84 -19.12 -3.59
N GLY A 141 5.50 -18.22 -2.67
CA GLY A 141 5.94 -18.35 -1.28
C GLY A 141 5.48 -19.66 -0.64
N PRO A 142 6.15 -20.12 0.43
CA PRO A 142 5.83 -21.38 1.11
C PRO A 142 4.41 -21.38 1.71
N THR A 143 3.84 -20.21 1.98
CA THR A 143 2.46 -20.03 2.47
C THR A 143 1.41 -20.14 1.36
N GLY A 144 1.81 -20.02 0.08
CA GLY A 144 0.90 -20.05 -1.07
C GLY A 144 0.05 -18.80 -1.27
N PHE A 145 0.26 -17.74 -0.48
CA PHE A 145 -0.57 -16.52 -0.50
C PHE A 145 -0.32 -15.61 -1.69
N TYR A 146 0.96 -15.43 -2.03
CA TYR A 146 1.43 -14.53 -3.06
C TYR A 146 2.75 -15.06 -3.62
N CYS A 147 3.17 -14.50 -4.74
CA CYS A 147 4.47 -14.76 -5.32
C CYS A 147 5.48 -13.72 -4.87
N HIS A 148 6.72 -14.14 -4.61
CA HIS A 148 7.82 -13.25 -4.29
C HIS A 148 8.90 -13.32 -5.37
N VAL A 149 9.72 -12.27 -5.43
CA VAL A 149 10.94 -12.26 -6.24
C VAL A 149 12.09 -12.50 -5.30
N ASP A 150 12.64 -13.71 -5.33
CA ASP A 150 13.69 -14.14 -4.42
C ASP A 150 14.96 -13.30 -4.65
N HIS A 151 15.63 -12.90 -3.58
CA HIS A 151 16.88 -12.13 -3.66
C HIS A 151 17.96 -12.94 -2.95
N PRO A 152 19.16 -13.09 -3.54
CA PRO A 152 20.27 -13.73 -2.84
C PRO A 152 20.74 -12.79 -1.70
N ALA A 153 20.07 -12.86 -0.56
CA ALA A 153 20.60 -12.33 0.69
C ALA A 153 21.55 -13.39 1.28
N PRO A 154 22.75 -12.99 1.75
CA PRO A 154 23.64 -13.92 2.46
C PRO A 154 22.91 -14.44 3.71
N SER A 155 23.01 -15.74 3.96
CA SER A 155 22.39 -16.46 5.07
C SER A 155 22.78 -16.00 6.48
N ASP A 156 23.65 -14.98 6.61
CA ASP A 156 24.13 -14.42 7.88
C ASP A 156 23.25 -13.29 8.44
N LEU A 157 22.13 -12.96 7.79
CA LEU A 157 21.17 -11.92 8.21
C LEU A 157 19.82 -12.48 8.71
N LEU A 158 19.83 -13.67 9.31
CA LEU A 158 18.65 -14.31 9.94
C LEU A 158 18.08 -13.55 11.17
N CYS A 159 18.58 -12.35 11.47
CA CYS A 159 17.96 -11.38 12.40
C CYS A 159 17.32 -10.18 11.69
N TYR A 160 16.92 -10.29 10.42
CA TYR A 160 16.06 -9.30 9.79
C TYR A 160 14.66 -9.89 9.53
N PRO A 161 13.58 -9.31 10.07
CA PRO A 161 12.25 -9.76 9.73
C PRO A 161 12.02 -9.48 8.25
N ASP A 162 11.70 -10.53 7.51
CA ASP A 162 11.03 -10.54 6.20
C ASP A 162 11.10 -9.22 5.39
N TYR A 163 11.97 -9.21 4.37
CA TYR A 163 12.26 -8.05 3.52
C TYR A 163 11.05 -7.51 2.73
N SER A 164 9.89 -8.20 2.80
CA SER A 164 8.57 -7.66 2.44
C SER A 164 8.29 -6.31 3.11
N ASN A 165 8.89 -6.06 4.27
CA ASN A 165 8.81 -4.79 4.98
C ASN A 165 9.88 -3.77 4.57
N THR A 166 10.90 -4.10 3.78
CA THR A 166 12.05 -3.19 3.58
C THR A 166 11.79 -2.08 2.58
N ILE A 167 10.99 -2.31 1.54
CA ILE A 167 10.58 -1.23 0.61
C ILE A 167 9.56 -0.29 1.29
N PRO A 168 8.50 -0.80 1.98
CA PRO A 168 7.62 0.05 2.79
C PRO A 168 8.37 0.76 3.92
N THR A 169 9.34 0.12 4.59
CA THR A 169 10.10 0.77 5.67
C THR A 169 11.18 1.70 5.15
N LEU A 170 11.77 1.51 3.96
CA LEU A 170 12.62 2.54 3.35
C LEU A 170 11.80 3.76 2.99
N PHE A 171 10.61 3.60 2.39
CA PHE A 171 9.71 4.72 2.13
C PHE A 171 9.18 5.35 3.42
N ALA A 172 8.76 4.56 4.42
CA ALA A 172 8.29 5.04 5.71
C ALA A 172 9.41 5.68 6.54
N ASN A 173 10.65 5.19 6.48
CA ASN A 173 11.81 5.81 7.12
C ASN A 173 12.28 7.06 6.38
N THR A 174 12.11 7.12 5.05
CA THR A 174 12.41 8.33 4.26
C THR A 174 11.34 9.41 4.46
N LEU A 175 10.07 9.01 4.54
CA LEU A 175 8.94 9.89 4.89
C LEU A 175 8.98 10.31 6.36
N SER A 176 9.34 9.41 7.29
CA SER A 176 9.54 9.70 8.71
C SER A 176 10.72 10.64 8.90
N ARG A 177 11.86 10.40 8.26
CA ARG A 177 13.00 11.34 8.29
C ARG A 177 12.64 12.70 7.69
N ARG A 178 11.83 12.77 6.62
CA ARG A 178 11.35 14.05 6.06
C ARG A 178 10.28 14.72 6.92
N ALA A 179 9.40 13.97 7.57
CA ALA A 179 8.39 14.50 8.49
C ALA A 179 9.02 15.00 9.80
N SER A 180 10.01 14.30 10.33
CA SER A 180 10.86 14.78 11.43
C SER A 180 11.69 16.00 11.03
N PHE A 181 12.15 16.10 9.78
CA PHE A 181 12.80 17.31 9.26
C PHE A 181 11.83 18.49 9.17
N PHE A 182 10.57 18.26 8.81
CA PHE A 182 9.52 19.29 8.80
C PHE A 182 9.10 19.71 10.21
N LEU A 183 9.01 18.79 11.17
CA LEU A 183 8.68 19.09 12.58
C LEU A 183 9.85 19.75 13.35
N CYS A 184 11.10 19.44 12.98
CA CYS A 184 12.27 20.11 13.59
C CYS A 184 12.46 21.54 13.04
N ARG A 185 12.01 21.81 11.81
CA ARG A 185 12.08 23.16 11.22
C ARG A 185 11.04 24.13 11.78
N THR A 186 9.96 23.65 12.40
CA THR A 186 8.95 24.51 13.04
C THR A 186 9.32 24.95 14.45
N HIS A 187 10.38 24.41 15.07
CA HIS A 187 10.78 24.76 16.44
C HIS A 187 11.93 25.79 16.51
N THR A 188 12.44 26.26 15.36
CA THR A 188 13.58 27.21 15.30
C THR A 188 13.19 28.64 14.88
N THR A 189 11.91 28.96 14.71
CA THR A 189 11.44 30.30 14.34
C THR A 189 10.47 30.89 15.37
N VAL A 190 10.82 30.85 16.65
CA VAL A 190 10.27 31.75 17.67
C VAL A 190 11.40 32.20 18.59
N HIS A 191 12.18 33.16 18.12
CA HIS A 191 12.99 34.03 18.96
C HIS A 191 12.97 35.41 18.31
N PHE A 192 12.00 36.23 18.73
CA PHE A 192 12.11 37.67 18.94
C PHE A 192 11.06 38.06 19.96
#